data_AF-A0A847E427-F1
#
_entry.id   AF-A0A847E427-F1
#
_cell.length_a   1.000
_cell.length_b   1.000
_cell.length_c   1.000
_cell.angle_alpha   90.00
_cell.angle_beta   90.00
_cell.angle_gamma   90.00
#
_symmetry.space_group_name_H-M   'P 1'
#
loop_
_entity.id
_entity.type
_entity.pdbx_description
1 polymer ?
#
loop_
_entity_poly.entity_id
_entity_poly.type
_entity_poly.pdbx_seq_one_letter_code
_entity_poly.pdbx_strand_id
1 'polypeptide(L)'
;MANIFTDLLKRIKIDYHDYRKELIGNWNLRREAKQIDKAIKRAKFRNLRDNRTYYILKDNRGGISALTRMEINYWSARGMFHNMNYMQLLRASIAIVTSNQTIQEQYNQEQLRKENNHEQSNKRKSGRKSHKSDF
;
A
#
# COMPACT_ATOMS: atom_id res chain seq x y z
N MET A 1 23.08 42.02 12.33
CA MET A 1 22.06 41.42 13.21
C MET A 1 21.06 40.68 12.35
N ALA A 2 21.18 39.35 12.24
CA ALA A 2 20.17 38.55 11.57
C ALA A 2 18.83 38.76 12.30
N ASN A 3 17.75 39.00 11.55
CA ASN A 3 16.44 39.34 12.12
C ASN A 3 15.82 38.09 12.77
N ILE A 4 16.20 37.82 14.01
CA ILE A 4 15.75 36.69 14.85
C ILE A 4 14.22 36.50 14.75
N PHE A 5 13.46 37.60 14.76
CA PHE A 5 11.99 37.55 14.60
C PHE A 5 11.52 37.01 13.24
N THR A 6 12.20 37.38 12.15
CA THR A 6 11.86 36.88 10.82
C THR A 6 12.18 35.39 10.66
N ASP A 7 13.25 34.92 11.30
CA ASP A 7 13.61 33.50 11.31
C ASP A 7 12.68 32.68 12.23
N LEU A 8 12.26 33.24 13.36
CA LEU A 8 11.26 32.63 14.25
C LEU A 8 9.90 32.46 13.53
N LEU A 9 9.45 33.51 12.82
CA LEU A 9 8.22 33.46 12.02
C LEU A 9 8.31 32.47 10.86
N LYS A 10 9.47 32.37 10.20
CA LYS A 10 9.70 31.34 9.17
C LYS A 10 9.62 29.94 9.79
N ARG A 11 10.20 29.73 10.98
CA ARG A 11 10.16 28.43 11.64
C ARG A 11 8.75 28.01 12.04
N ILE A 12 7.97 28.91 12.62
CA ILE A 12 6.56 28.66 12.97
C ILE A 12 5.74 28.29 11.72
N LYS A 13 5.99 28.96 10.58
CA LYS A 13 5.33 28.62 9.31
C LYS A 13 5.69 27.22 8.82
N ILE A 14 6.96 26.84 8.93
CA ILE A 14 7.44 25.49 8.58
C ILE A 14 6.79 24.46 9.49
N ASP A 15 6.85 24.66 10.80
CA ASP A 15 6.28 23.71 11.78
C ASP A 15 4.77 23.56 11.61
N TYR A 16 4.04 24.65 11.33
CA TYR A 16 2.60 24.60 11.03
C TYR A 16 2.29 23.83 9.74
N HIS A 17 3.09 24.06 8.69
CA HIS A 17 2.94 23.36 7.43
C HIS A 17 3.23 21.86 7.58
N ASP A 18 4.26 21.49 8.34
CA ASP A 18 4.61 20.10 8.60
C ASP A 18 3.55 19.40 9.47
N TYR A 19 3.01 20.10 10.47
CA TYR A 19 1.85 19.62 11.25
C TYR A 19 0.61 19.37 10.36
N ARG A 20 0.30 20.30 9.44
CA ARG A 20 -0.81 20.13 8.49
C ARG A 20 -0.59 18.94 7.56
N LYS A 21 0.65 18.74 7.08
CA LYS A 21 1.01 17.56 6.28
C LYS A 21 0.81 16.27 7.06
N GLU A 22 1.21 16.23 8.33
CA GLU A 22 1.00 15.07 9.21
C GLU A 22 -0.49 14.77 9.40
N LEU A 23 -1.31 15.79 9.68
CA LEU A 23 -2.77 15.63 9.79
C LEU A 23 -3.40 15.09 8.51
N ILE A 24 -3.01 15.63 7.35
CA ILE A 24 -3.49 15.16 6.04
C ILE A 24 -3.05 13.71 5.79
N GLY A 25 -1.79 13.38 6.13
CA GLY A 25 -1.25 12.02 6.04
C GLY A 25 -2.08 11.04 6.87
N ASN A 26 -2.31 11.35 8.14
CA ASN A 26 -3.11 10.54 9.06
C ASN A 26 -4.56 10.39 8.58
N TRP A 27 -5.16 11.46 8.05
CA TRP A 27 -6.51 11.42 7.49
C TRP A 27 -6.58 10.53 6.23
N ASN A 28 -5.58 10.59 5.35
CA ASN A 28 -5.49 9.74 4.17
C ASN A 28 -5.33 8.26 4.55
N LEU A 29 -4.48 7.93 5.52
CA LEU A 29 -4.30 6.56 6.04
C LEU A 29 -5.62 6.01 6.58
N ARG A 30 -6.35 6.81 7.38
CA ARG A 30 -7.67 6.42 7.91
C ARG A 30 -8.69 6.20 6.79
N ARG A 31 -8.69 7.05 5.75
CA ARG A 31 -9.59 6.90 4.60
C ARG A 31 -9.29 5.62 3.81
N GLU A 32 -8.02 5.38 3.53
CA GLU A 32 -7.53 4.19 2.83
C GLU A 32 -7.91 2.91 3.59
N ALA A 33 -7.68 2.87 4.90
CA ALA A 33 -8.08 1.74 5.75
C ALA A 33 -9.60 1.47 5.67
N LYS A 34 -10.44 2.52 5.71
CA LYS A 34 -11.90 2.37 5.55
C LYS A 34 -12.29 1.85 4.16
N GLN A 35 -11.60 2.28 3.10
CA GLN A 35 -11.86 1.80 1.74
C GLN A 35 -11.49 0.32 1.60
N ILE A 36 -10.35 -0.09 2.16
CA ILE A 36 -9.92 -1.49 2.20
C ILE A 36 -10.97 -2.35 2.92
N ASP A 37 -11.38 -1.97 4.13
CA ASP A 37 -12.39 -2.73 4.90
C ASP A 37 -13.72 -2.86 4.13
N LYS A 38 -14.17 -1.77 3.50
CA LYS A 38 -15.39 -1.79 2.67
C LYS A 38 -15.24 -2.70 1.45
N ALA A 39 -14.07 -2.71 0.80
CA ALA A 39 -13.79 -3.59 -0.32
C ALA A 39 -13.76 -5.06 0.11
N ILE A 40 -13.14 -5.38 1.24
CA ILE A 40 -13.11 -6.73 1.82
C ILE A 40 -14.53 -7.21 2.16
N LYS A 41 -15.34 -6.39 2.84
CA LYS A 41 -16.73 -6.74 3.18
C LYS A 41 -17.56 -7.07 1.95
N ARG A 42 -17.44 -6.25 0.89
CA ARG A 42 -18.10 -6.50 -0.40
C ARG A 42 -17.60 -7.77 -1.07
N ALA A 43 -16.29 -8.01 -1.05
CA ALA A 43 -15.67 -9.19 -1.61
C ALA A 43 -16.15 -10.47 -0.90
N LYS A 44 -16.20 -10.47 0.44
CA LYS A 44 -16.76 -11.59 1.23
C LYS A 44 -18.20 -11.89 0.83
N PHE A 45 -19.04 -10.86 0.75
CA PHE A 45 -20.44 -11.03 0.34
C PHE A 45 -20.57 -11.61 -1.08
N ARG A 46 -19.74 -11.18 -2.02
CA ARG A 46 -19.76 -11.70 -3.40
C ARG A 46 -19.21 -13.12 -3.49
N ASN A 47 -18.07 -13.39 -2.83
CA ASN A 47 -17.44 -14.71 -2.78
C ASN A 47 -18.39 -15.77 -2.20
N LEU A 48 -19.17 -15.44 -1.16
CA LEU A 48 -20.18 -16.35 -0.62
C LEU A 48 -21.26 -16.75 -1.64
N ARG A 49 -21.47 -15.95 -2.70
CA ARG A 49 -22.47 -16.20 -3.74
C ARG A 49 -21.90 -16.94 -4.95
N ASP A 50 -20.66 -16.67 -5.34
CA ASP A 50 -20.07 -17.17 -6.60
C ASP A 50 -18.81 -18.02 -6.42
N ASN A 51 -18.28 -18.15 -5.20
CA ASN A 51 -17.04 -18.86 -4.85
C ASN A 51 -15.80 -18.40 -5.65
N ARG A 52 -15.80 -17.19 -6.22
CA ARG A 52 -14.66 -16.66 -6.99
C ARG A 52 -13.65 -16.00 -6.08
N THR A 53 -12.39 -16.02 -6.49
CA THR A 53 -11.33 -15.27 -5.81
C THR A 53 -11.41 -13.79 -6.17
N TYR A 54 -11.49 -12.96 -5.15
CA TYR A 54 -11.44 -11.51 -5.25
C TYR A 54 -10.12 -10.98 -4.72
N TYR A 55 -9.46 -10.17 -5.52
CA TYR A 55 -8.21 -9.48 -5.19
C TYR A 55 -8.54 -8.04 -4.83
N ILE A 56 -8.07 -7.58 -3.68
CA ILE A 56 -8.20 -6.19 -3.25
C ILE A 56 -6.98 -5.44 -3.77
N LEU A 57 -7.19 -4.57 -4.74
CA LEU A 57 -6.13 -3.83 -5.43
C LEU A 57 -6.37 -2.33 -5.37
N LYS A 58 -5.26 -1.59 -5.40
CA LYS A 58 -5.24 -0.14 -5.60
C LYS A 58 -4.95 0.15 -7.07
N ASP A 59 -5.79 0.96 -7.69
CA ASP A 59 -5.57 1.43 -9.06
C ASP A 59 -4.54 2.57 -9.10
N ASN A 60 -4.14 2.96 -10.31
CA ASN A 60 -3.17 4.04 -10.54
C ASN A 60 -3.65 5.42 -10.05
N ARG A 61 -4.95 5.60 -9.81
CA ARG A 61 -5.58 6.83 -9.29
C ARG A 61 -5.78 6.78 -7.76
N GLY A 62 -5.38 5.69 -7.11
CA GLY A 62 -5.52 5.47 -5.68
C GLY A 62 -6.86 4.90 -5.22
N GLY A 63 -7.75 4.52 -6.14
CA GLY A 63 -9.01 3.84 -5.84
C GLY A 63 -8.78 2.39 -5.43
N ILE A 64 -9.48 1.92 -4.38
CA ILE A 64 -9.37 0.55 -3.86
C ILE A 64 -10.60 -0.24 -4.24
N SER A 65 -10.39 -1.34 -4.95
CA SER A 65 -11.46 -2.16 -5.51
C SER A 65 -11.24 -3.64 -5.24
N ALA A 66 -12.34 -4.38 -5.11
CA ALA A 66 -12.36 -5.84 -5.04
C ALA A 66 -12.72 -6.39 -6.42
N LEU A 67 -11.77 -7.06 -7.07
CA LEU A 67 -11.90 -7.49 -8.46
C LEU A 67 -11.46 -8.94 -8.62
N THR A 68 -12.15 -9.66 -9.50
CA THR A 68 -11.75 -10.99 -9.99
C THR A 68 -10.67 -10.88 -11.07
N ARG A 69 -10.02 -11.99 -11.40
CA ARG A 69 -8.99 -12.03 -12.46
C ARG A 69 -9.50 -11.51 -13.81
N MET A 70 -10.73 -11.85 -14.18
CA MET A 70 -11.33 -11.40 -15.44
C MET A 70 -11.55 -9.89 -15.45
N GLU A 71 -12.07 -9.33 -14.36
CA GLU A 71 -12.27 -7.89 -14.22
C GLU A 71 -10.94 -7.15 -14.24
N ILE A 72 -9.90 -7.68 -13.59
CA ILE A 72 -8.56 -7.10 -13.63
C ILE A 72 -8.04 -7.05 -15.06
N ASN A 73 -8.12 -8.14 -15.82
CA ASN A 73 -7.67 -8.16 -17.22
C ASN A 73 -8.42 -7.12 -18.07
N TYR A 74 -9.75 -6.99 -17.88
CA TYR A 74 -10.57 -6.01 -18.56
C TYR A 74 -10.17 -4.55 -18.24
N TRP A 75 -9.82 -4.28 -16.98
CA TRP A 75 -9.39 -2.95 -16.54
C TRP A 75 -7.92 -2.66 -16.87
N SER A 76 -7.07 -3.69 -16.90
CA SER A 76 -5.68 -3.58 -17.37
C SER A 76 -5.64 -3.22 -18.85
N ALA A 77 -6.51 -3.82 -19.68
CA ALA A 77 -6.65 -3.45 -21.09
C ALA A 77 -7.07 -1.98 -21.30
N ARG A 78 -7.69 -1.34 -20.29
CA ARG A 78 -8.07 0.08 -20.27
C ARG A 78 -7.04 0.99 -19.60
N GLY A 79 -5.87 0.45 -19.23
CA GLY A 79 -4.80 1.22 -18.58
C GLY A 79 -5.07 1.60 -17.12
N MET A 80 -6.08 1.02 -16.45
CA MET A 80 -6.32 1.27 -15.03
C MET A 80 -5.36 0.49 -14.11
N PHE A 81 -4.91 -0.68 -14.57
CA PHE A 81 -3.92 -1.51 -13.89
C PHE A 81 -2.83 -1.92 -14.86
N HIS A 82 -1.65 -2.24 -14.33
CA HIS A 82 -0.59 -2.86 -15.11
C HIS A 82 -0.98 -4.30 -15.46
N ASN A 83 -0.48 -4.81 -16.59
CA ASN A 83 -0.61 -6.22 -16.93
C ASN A 83 0.24 -7.05 -15.97
N MET A 84 -0.41 -7.85 -15.13
CA MET A 84 0.24 -8.65 -14.09
C MET A 84 0.01 -10.12 -14.34
N ASN A 85 1.06 -10.94 -14.24
CA ASN A 85 0.92 -12.39 -14.13
C ASN A 85 0.29 -12.78 -12.77
N TYR A 86 -0.01 -14.06 -12.58
CA TYR A 86 -0.68 -14.54 -11.36
C TYR A 86 0.12 -14.22 -10.08
N MET A 87 1.43 -14.48 -10.07
CA MET A 87 2.28 -14.24 -8.91
C MET A 87 2.43 -12.74 -8.61
N GLN A 88 2.58 -11.91 -9.64
CA GLN A 88 2.61 -10.45 -9.52
C GLN A 88 1.30 -9.92 -8.94
N LEU A 89 0.16 -10.49 -9.36
CA LEU A 89 -1.14 -10.13 -8.84
C LEU A 89 -1.26 -10.44 -7.33
N LEU A 90 -0.82 -11.63 -6.89
CA LEU A 90 -0.82 -11.98 -5.46
C LEU A 90 0.05 -11.01 -4.63
N ARG A 91 1.22 -10.64 -5.15
CA ARG A 91 2.13 -9.70 -4.49
C ARG A 91 1.62 -8.26 -4.45
N ALA A 92 0.95 -7.82 -5.51
CA ALA A 92 0.39 -6.47 -5.62
C ALA A 92 -0.92 -6.32 -4.83
N SER A 93 -1.62 -7.41 -4.57
CA SER A 93 -2.86 -7.42 -3.79
C SER A 93 -2.59 -6.96 -2.36
N ILE A 94 -3.44 -6.05 -1.87
CA ILE A 94 -3.47 -5.59 -0.47
C ILE A 94 -4.02 -6.72 0.41
N ALA A 95 -5.05 -7.40 -0.09
CA ALA A 95 -5.70 -8.53 0.52
C ALA A 95 -6.33 -9.39 -0.57
N ILE A 96 -6.65 -10.64 -0.24
CA ILE A 96 -7.47 -11.50 -1.09
C ILE A 96 -8.64 -12.04 -0.28
N VAL A 97 -9.73 -12.35 -0.98
CA VAL A 97 -10.87 -13.08 -0.43
C VAL A 97 -11.13 -14.25 -1.36
N THR A 98 -10.94 -15.45 -0.85
CA THR A 98 -11.03 -16.70 -1.60
C THR A 98 -11.58 -17.81 -0.72
N SER A 99 -12.31 -18.74 -1.33
CA SER A 99 -12.68 -20.01 -0.72
C SER A 99 -11.69 -21.14 -1.07
N ASN A 100 -10.74 -20.88 -1.98
CA ASN A 100 -9.71 -21.83 -2.37
C ASN A 100 -8.48 -21.73 -1.44
N GLN A 101 -8.23 -22.82 -0.70
CA GLN A 101 -7.16 -22.93 0.28
C GLN A 101 -5.75 -22.79 -0.34
N THR A 102 -5.52 -23.38 -1.52
CA THR A 102 -4.22 -23.30 -2.20
C THR A 102 -3.86 -21.86 -2.58
N ILE A 103 -4.83 -21.07 -3.05
CA ILE A 103 -4.62 -19.65 -3.38
C ILE A 103 -4.32 -18.85 -2.11
N GLN A 104 -5.01 -19.17 -1.01
CA GLN A 104 -4.80 -18.53 0.29
C GLN A 104 -3.37 -18.78 0.81
N GLU A 105 -2.88 -20.01 0.71
CA GLU A 105 -1.53 -20.38 1.12
C GLU A 105 -0.46 -19.69 0.27
N GLN A 106 -0.63 -19.68 -1.06
CA GLN A 106 0.28 -18.99 -1.98
C GLN A 106 0.35 -17.49 -1.69
N TYR A 107 -0.79 -16.86 -1.38
CA TYR A 107 -0.83 -15.46 -0.98
C TYR A 107 -0.07 -15.22 0.32
N ASN A 108 -0.33 -16.03 1.35
CA ASN A 108 0.34 -15.90 2.65
C ASN A 108 1.86 -16.02 2.50
N GLN A 109 2.34 -16.97 1.68
CA GLN A 109 3.76 -17.12 1.37
C GLN A 109 4.37 -15.86 0.70
N GLU A 110 3.67 -15.25 -0.26
CA GLU A 110 4.15 -14.03 -0.91
C GLU A 110 4.15 -12.81 0.03
N GLN A 111 3.21 -12.71 0.96
CA GLN A 111 3.22 -11.64 1.97
C GLN A 111 4.39 -11.80 2.95
N LEU A 112 4.64 -13.02 3.44
CA LEU A 112 5.80 -13.30 4.30
C LEU A 112 7.12 -12.98 3.59
N ARG A 113 7.23 -13.31 2.29
CA ARG A 113 8.41 -12.95 1.48
C ARG A 113 8.59 -11.43 1.37
N LYS A 114 7.50 -10.69 1.22
CA LYS A 114 7.52 -9.22 1.12
C LYS A 114 8.00 -8.59 2.43
N GLU A 115 7.53 -9.08 3.56
CA GLU A 115 7.95 -8.66 4.90
C GLU A 115 9.45 -8.94 5.14
N ASN A 116 9.90 -10.17 4.88
CA ASN A 116 11.31 -10.56 5.03
C ASN A 116 12.26 -9.71 4.17
N ASN A 117 11.89 -9.42 2.92
CA ASN A 117 12.68 -8.57 2.03
C ASN A 117 12.78 -7.13 2.54
N HIS A 118 11.69 -6.60 3.12
CA HIS A 118 11.68 -5.27 3.70
C HIS A 118 12.63 -5.17 4.90
N GLU A 119 12.63 -6.17 5.79
CA GLU A 119 13.55 -6.23 6.93
C GLU A 119 15.02 -6.29 6.52
N GLN A 120 15.37 -7.16 5.55
CA GLN A 120 16.74 -7.25 5.04
C GLN A 120 17.22 -5.94 4.39
N SER A 121 16.32 -5.24 3.68
CA SER A 121 16.65 -3.95 3.07
C SER A 121 16.93 -2.85 4.10
N ASN A 122 16.22 -2.86 5.23
CA ASN A 122 16.44 -1.92 6.33
C ASN A 122 17.76 -2.21 7.08
N LYS A 123 18.10 -3.49 7.30
CA LYS A 123 19.39 -3.89 7.90
C LYS A 123 20.59 -3.44 7.05
N ARG A 124 20.50 -3.53 5.72
CA ARG A 124 21.57 -3.06 4.81
C ARG A 124 21.72 -1.53 4.78
N LYS A 125 20.62 -0.78 4.96
CA LYS A 125 20.65 0.69 4.99
C LYS A 125 21.19 1.24 6.31
N SER A 126 20.97 0.58 7.44
CA SER A 126 21.57 0.97 8.72
C SER A 126 23.08 0.69 8.77
N GLY A 127 23.55 -0.42 8.19
CA GLY A 127 24.99 -0.73 8.10
C GLY A 127 25.79 0.17 7.16
N ARG A 128 25.15 0.87 6.22
CA ARG A 128 25.83 1.77 5.28
C ARG A 128 26.05 3.19 5.83
N LYS A 129 25.44 3.54 6.97
CA LYS A 129 25.62 4.83 7.65
C LYS A 129 26.80 4.86 8.64
N SER A 130 27.34 3.70 9.04
CA SER A 130 28.45 3.62 10.01
C SER A 130 29.85 3.69 9.40
N HIS A 131 29.98 3.82 8.08
CA HIS A 131 31.28 3.72 7.39
C HIS A 131 31.70 5.02 6.68
N LYS A 132 31.21 6.18 7.14
CA LYS A 132 31.52 7.50 6.57
C LYS A 132 32.10 8.49 7.58
N SER A 133 32.64 8.01 8.70
CA SER A 133 33.23 8.85 9.76
C SER A 133 34.66 8.48 10.14
N ASP A 134 35.44 7.91 9.20
CA ASP A 134 36.86 7.66 9.39
C ASP A 134 37.62 8.17 8.16
N PHE A 135 37.65 9.49 7.96
CA PHE A 135 38.67 10.23 7.21
C PHE A 135 38.69 11.68 7.67
#